data_AF-A0A452HF46-F1
#
_entry.id   AF-A0A452HF46-F1
#
_cell.length_a   1.000
_cell.length_b   1.000
_cell.length_c   1.000
_cell.angle_alpha   90.00
_cell.angle_beta   90.00
_cell.angle_gamma   90.00
#
_symmetry.space_group_name_H-M   'P 1'
#
loop_
_entity.id
_entity.type
_entity.pdbx_description
1 polymer ?
#
loop_
_entity_poly.entity_id
_entity_poly.type
_entity_poly.pdbx_seq_one_letter_code
_entity_poly.pdbx_strand_id
1 'polypeptide(L)'
;MDGMWKGWVLLIALYLASYQAVASPLSWQKECTEDPENWCQDVQTALRCGAVEHCQQTVWNKLPVKTIPCHMCKLMVSMVGKILQDNRTDERIRAFLDKSCQYLPFQDWSIKCKKMVDTGMIIIVELSKQVLSNPDVVCRAITLCKSMETHEDALKIQKPQQSTEKLVIDFPEMVSPFLANVPLLLYPQDKIQQEALEEGHLCGDCVQLVADIQEKARTGPFFTESLVATAKQLCEHLEPNMADGVTEF
;
A
#
# COMPACT_ATOMS: atom_id res chain seq x y z
N MET A 1 -61.63 52.97 3.09
CA MET A 1 -60.66 52.84 1.98
C MET A 1 -59.90 51.50 2.09
N ASP A 2 -60.59 50.44 2.53
CA ASP A 2 -59.95 49.26 3.13
C ASP A 2 -60.01 48.01 2.26
N GLY A 3 -60.74 48.07 1.14
CA GLY A 3 -60.84 46.97 0.16
C GLY A 3 -59.68 46.95 -0.83
N MET A 4 -59.11 48.12 -1.15
CA MET A 4 -58.08 48.23 -2.18
C MET A 4 -56.74 47.69 -1.69
N TRP A 5 -56.38 47.90 -0.42
CA TRP A 5 -55.15 47.35 0.18
C TRP A 5 -55.16 45.81 0.18
N LYS A 6 -56.29 45.20 0.57
CA LYS A 6 -56.41 43.72 0.64
C LYS A 6 -56.22 43.06 -0.73
N GLY A 7 -56.70 43.69 -1.81
CA GLY A 7 -56.49 43.22 -3.17
C GLY A 7 -55.02 43.27 -3.60
N TRP A 8 -54.31 44.35 -3.27
CA TRP A 8 -52.90 44.50 -3.61
C TRP A 8 -52.00 43.56 -2.79
N VAL A 9 -52.33 43.31 -1.52
CA VAL A 9 -51.61 42.34 -0.68
C VAL A 9 -51.80 40.91 -1.20
N LEU A 10 -52.99 40.54 -1.65
CA LEU A 10 -53.22 39.24 -2.28
C LEU A 10 -52.46 39.11 -3.60
N LEU A 11 -52.41 40.16 -4.42
CA LEU A 11 -51.66 40.15 -5.67
C LEU A 11 -50.15 40.09 -5.44
N ILE A 12 -49.62 40.80 -4.44
CA ILE A 12 -48.20 40.74 -4.06
C ILE A 12 -47.86 39.37 -3.46
N ALA A 13 -48.73 38.80 -2.62
CA ALA A 13 -48.54 37.45 -2.08
C ALA A 13 -48.55 36.37 -3.19
N LEU A 14 -49.44 36.50 -4.18
CA LEU A 14 -49.46 35.62 -5.36
C LEU A 14 -48.23 35.82 -6.25
N TYR A 15 -47.74 37.07 -6.39
CA TYR A 15 -46.53 37.38 -7.15
C TYR A 15 -45.28 36.80 -6.46
N LEU A 16 -45.17 36.92 -5.14
CA LEU A 16 -44.08 36.35 -4.35
C LEU A 16 -44.14 34.82 -4.27
N ALA A 17 -45.33 34.20 -4.29
CA ALA A 17 -45.49 32.76 -4.34
C ALA A 17 -45.12 32.14 -5.71
N SER A 18 -45.05 32.95 -6.77
CA SER A 18 -44.58 32.53 -8.11
C SER A 18 -43.06 32.53 -8.25
N TYR A 19 -42.35 33.23 -7.36
CA TYR A 19 -40.90 33.05 -7.18
C TYR A 19 -40.67 31.81 -6.32
N GLN A 20 -40.92 30.64 -6.92
CA GLN A 20 -40.31 29.42 -6.41
C GLN A 20 -38.81 29.66 -6.32
N ALA A 21 -38.24 29.38 -5.15
CA ALA A 21 -36.84 29.01 -5.05
C ALA A 21 -36.63 27.77 -5.93
N VAL A 22 -36.36 27.99 -7.22
CA VAL A 22 -35.67 26.99 -8.02
C VAL A 22 -34.22 27.08 -7.54
N ALA A 23 -33.95 26.36 -6.44
CA ALA A 23 -32.63 25.84 -6.21
C ALA A 23 -32.20 25.19 -7.52
N SER A 24 -31.11 25.67 -8.12
CA SER A 24 -30.45 25.00 -9.24
C SER A 24 -30.33 23.52 -8.86
N PRO A 25 -30.81 22.56 -9.66
CA PRO A 25 -30.48 21.17 -9.41
C PRO A 25 -28.96 21.12 -9.43
N LEU A 26 -28.39 20.66 -8.33
CA LEU A 26 -26.96 20.68 -8.11
C LEU A 26 -26.30 20.06 -9.35
N SER A 27 -25.44 20.79 -10.05
CA SER A 27 -24.96 20.34 -11.37
C SER A 27 -24.21 19.00 -11.29
N TRP A 28 -23.72 18.63 -10.10
CA TRP A 28 -23.11 17.34 -9.81
C TRP A 28 -24.04 16.14 -9.98
N GLN A 29 -25.38 16.32 -9.89
CA GLN A 29 -26.31 15.22 -10.11
C GLN A 29 -26.20 14.70 -11.55
N LYS A 30 -25.88 15.57 -12.52
CA LYS A 30 -25.69 15.19 -13.93
C LYS A 30 -24.42 14.38 -14.11
N GLU A 31 -23.30 14.84 -13.54
CA GLU A 31 -22.02 14.13 -13.55
C GLU A 31 -22.12 12.71 -12.98
N CYS A 32 -22.90 12.51 -11.92
CA CYS A 32 -23.06 11.20 -11.27
C CYS A 32 -24.13 10.31 -11.92
N THR A 33 -24.89 10.81 -12.89
CA THR A 33 -25.88 10.02 -13.67
C THR A 33 -25.36 9.57 -15.03
N GLU A 34 -24.15 9.99 -15.42
CA GLU A 34 -23.46 9.54 -16.62
C GLU A 34 -22.76 8.18 -16.41
N ASP A 35 -22.11 7.69 -17.47
CA ASP A 35 -21.46 6.39 -17.53
C ASP A 35 -20.51 6.15 -16.33
N PRO A 36 -20.46 4.92 -15.76
CA PRO A 36 -19.49 4.51 -14.74
C PRO A 36 -18.04 4.92 -15.02
N GLU A 37 -17.64 5.03 -16.29
CA GLU A 37 -16.32 5.50 -16.68
C GLU A 37 -16.02 6.94 -16.22
N ASN A 38 -17.02 7.83 -16.21
CA ASN A 38 -16.84 9.25 -15.91
C ASN A 38 -16.66 9.51 -14.41
N TRP A 39 -17.42 8.85 -13.54
CA TRP A 39 -17.26 9.02 -12.08
C TRP A 39 -16.22 8.09 -11.46
N CYS A 40 -15.72 7.09 -12.19
CA CYS A 40 -14.54 6.31 -11.81
C CYS A 40 -13.22 6.85 -12.37
N GLN A 41 -13.23 8.03 -13.01
CA GLN A 41 -12.02 8.67 -13.52
C GLN A 41 -11.03 9.04 -12.40
N ASP A 42 -11.54 9.48 -11.26
CA ASP A 42 -10.74 9.84 -10.09
C ASP A 42 -11.48 9.60 -8.78
N VAL A 43 -10.71 9.49 -7.69
CA VAL A 43 -11.23 9.15 -6.37
C VAL A 43 -12.16 10.24 -5.81
N GLN A 44 -11.89 11.51 -6.12
CA GLN A 44 -12.66 12.64 -5.61
C GLN A 44 -14.07 12.68 -6.22
N THR A 45 -14.19 12.38 -7.51
CA THR A 45 -15.47 12.27 -8.21
C THR A 45 -16.26 11.05 -7.73
N ALA A 46 -15.62 9.89 -7.58
CA ALA A 46 -16.26 8.68 -7.04
C ALA A 46 -16.77 8.87 -5.60
N LEU A 47 -16.03 9.59 -4.76
CA LEU A 47 -16.45 9.96 -3.40
C LEU A 47 -17.67 10.86 -3.43
N ARG A 48 -17.66 11.89 -4.27
CA ARG A 48 -18.79 12.81 -4.41
C ARG A 48 -20.05 12.11 -4.91
N CYS A 49 -19.90 11.13 -5.79
CA CYS A 49 -21.00 10.34 -6.34
C CYS A 49 -21.40 9.12 -5.46
N GLY A 50 -20.74 8.90 -4.32
CA GLY A 50 -21.05 7.79 -3.41
C GLY A 50 -20.75 6.40 -4.00
N ALA A 51 -19.77 6.31 -4.88
CA ALA A 51 -19.61 5.17 -5.77
C ALA A 51 -18.17 4.60 -5.77
N VAL A 52 -17.39 4.95 -4.74
CA VAL A 52 -16.01 4.48 -4.50
C VAL A 52 -15.92 2.95 -4.49
N GLU A 53 -16.85 2.28 -3.81
CA GLU A 53 -16.84 0.82 -3.72
C GLU A 53 -16.98 0.17 -5.10
N HIS A 54 -17.88 0.71 -5.93
CA HIS A 54 -18.04 0.28 -7.31
C HIS A 54 -16.74 0.49 -8.10
N CYS A 55 -16.21 1.71 -8.12
CA CYS A 55 -14.99 2.03 -8.87
C CYS A 55 -13.80 1.19 -8.45
N GLN A 56 -13.64 0.97 -7.14
CA GLN A 56 -12.59 0.13 -6.59
C GLN A 56 -12.71 -1.29 -7.18
N GLN A 57 -13.88 -1.92 -7.11
CA GLN A 57 -14.05 -3.31 -7.50
C GLN A 57 -14.07 -3.52 -9.02
N THR A 58 -14.62 -2.58 -9.80
CA THR A 58 -14.91 -2.80 -11.22
C THR A 58 -13.94 -2.13 -12.19
N VAL A 59 -13.29 -1.03 -11.78
CA VAL A 59 -12.42 -0.20 -12.63
C VAL A 59 -10.98 -0.19 -12.09
N TRP A 60 -10.74 0.25 -10.85
CA TRP A 60 -9.38 0.48 -10.33
C TRP A 60 -8.64 -0.82 -9.98
N ASN A 61 -9.31 -1.80 -9.37
CA ASN A 61 -8.68 -3.10 -9.08
C ASN A 61 -8.40 -3.93 -10.34
N LYS A 62 -8.99 -3.54 -11.50
CA LYS A 62 -8.68 -4.15 -12.80
C LYS A 62 -7.49 -3.53 -13.50
N LEU A 63 -6.94 -2.41 -13.01
CA LEU A 63 -5.64 -1.97 -13.50
C LEU A 63 -4.63 -3.07 -13.19
N PRO A 64 -3.76 -3.41 -14.14
CA PRO A 64 -2.93 -4.59 -14.02
C PRO A 64 -1.95 -4.41 -12.86
N VAL A 65 -2.30 -4.96 -11.69
CA VAL A 65 -1.44 -5.16 -10.52
C VAL A 65 -0.13 -5.86 -10.92
N LYS A 66 -0.12 -6.54 -12.07
CA LYS A 66 1.03 -7.11 -12.77
C LYS A 66 2.20 -6.12 -12.99
N THR A 67 1.97 -4.82 -12.98
CA THR A 67 3.04 -3.81 -13.07
C THR A 67 3.71 -3.51 -11.73
N ILE A 68 3.03 -3.73 -10.60
CA ILE A 68 3.52 -3.38 -9.27
C ILE A 68 4.71 -4.27 -8.86
N PRO A 69 4.66 -5.62 -8.94
CA PRO A 69 5.82 -6.47 -8.61
C PRO A 69 7.04 -6.18 -9.48
N CYS A 70 6.82 -5.89 -10.77
CA CYS A 70 7.89 -5.55 -11.69
C CYS A 70 8.53 -4.20 -11.35
N HIS A 71 7.71 -3.18 -11.10
CA HIS A 71 8.19 -1.85 -10.72
C HIS A 71 8.94 -1.88 -9.37
N MET A 72 8.37 -2.57 -8.38
CA MET A 72 8.99 -2.74 -7.07
C MET A 72 10.31 -3.50 -7.14
N CYS A 73 10.37 -4.56 -7.95
CA CYS A 73 11.62 -5.26 -8.20
C CYS A 73 12.69 -4.30 -8.77
N LYS A 74 12.35 -3.54 -9.81
CA LYS A 74 13.30 -2.62 -10.45
C LYS A 74 13.83 -1.60 -9.46
N LEU A 75 12.95 -1.03 -8.64
CA LEU A 75 13.32 -0.07 -7.60
C LEU A 75 14.29 -0.68 -6.57
N MET A 76 13.98 -1.87 -6.06
CA MET A 76 14.81 -2.57 -5.08
C MET A 76 16.17 -2.96 -5.68
N VAL A 77 16.18 -3.50 -6.89
CA VAL A 77 17.40 -3.88 -7.61
C VAL A 77 18.29 -2.66 -7.88
N SER A 78 17.70 -1.54 -8.29
CA SER A 78 18.43 -0.28 -8.47
C SER A 78 18.98 0.28 -7.14
N MET A 79 18.22 0.16 -6.05
CA MET A 79 18.67 0.61 -4.72
C MET A 79 19.82 -0.23 -4.20
N VAL A 80 19.70 -1.57 -4.25
CA VAL A 80 20.77 -2.50 -3.88
C VAL A 80 22.02 -2.23 -4.73
N GLY A 81 21.84 -2.04 -6.04
CA GLY A 81 22.93 -1.67 -6.92
C GLY A 81 23.66 -0.39 -6.44
N LYS A 82 22.92 0.69 -6.16
CA LYS A 82 23.51 1.94 -5.67
C LYS A 82 24.26 1.77 -4.35
N ILE A 83 23.71 0.99 -3.42
CA ILE A 83 24.34 0.70 -2.13
C ILE A 83 25.66 -0.05 -2.32
N LEU A 84 25.70 -1.01 -3.26
CA LEU A 84 26.89 -1.78 -3.63
C LEU A 84 27.87 -1.03 -4.55
N GLN A 85 27.56 0.21 -4.96
CA GLN A 85 28.54 1.11 -5.59
C GLN A 85 29.24 2.02 -4.57
N ASP A 86 28.75 2.07 -3.34
CA ASP A 86 29.46 2.78 -2.28
C ASP A 86 30.64 1.93 -1.80
N ASN A 87 31.86 2.37 -2.14
CA ASN A 87 33.11 1.74 -1.70
C ASN A 87 33.15 1.51 -0.18
N ARG A 88 32.48 2.36 0.62
CA ARG A 88 32.41 2.18 2.08
C ARG A 88 31.56 0.96 2.47
N THR A 89 30.48 0.70 1.74
CA THR A 89 29.62 -0.47 1.96
C THR A 89 30.37 -1.74 1.59
N ASP A 90 31.09 -1.75 0.48
CA ASP A 90 31.90 -2.89 0.03
C ASP A 90 32.98 -3.27 1.05
N GLU A 91 33.72 -2.28 1.57
CA GLU A 91 34.73 -2.52 2.60
C GLU A 91 34.13 -3.07 3.89
N ARG A 92 32.96 -2.57 4.30
CA ARG A 92 32.27 -3.03 5.52
C ARG A 92 31.77 -4.46 5.38
N ILE A 93 31.19 -4.82 4.24
CA ILE A 93 30.74 -6.18 3.95
C ILE A 93 31.94 -7.13 3.86
N ARG A 94 33.00 -6.72 3.13
CA ARG A 94 34.23 -7.51 3.02
C ARG A 94 34.87 -7.75 4.37
N ALA A 95 34.98 -6.72 5.21
CA ALA A 95 35.57 -6.85 6.55
C ALA A 95 34.76 -7.80 7.45
N PHE A 96 33.42 -7.74 7.36
CA PHE A 96 32.55 -8.67 8.08
C PHE A 96 32.78 -10.13 7.64
N LEU A 97 32.84 -10.38 6.34
CA LEU A 97 33.07 -11.72 5.78
C LEU A 97 34.49 -12.22 6.06
N ASP A 98 35.51 -11.38 5.94
CA ASP A 98 36.90 -11.70 6.24
C ASP A 98 37.10 -12.02 7.73
N LYS A 99 36.43 -11.28 8.62
CA LYS A 99 36.43 -11.58 10.06
C LYS A 99 35.77 -12.93 10.33
N SER A 100 34.73 -13.27 9.59
CA SER A 100 34.05 -14.56 9.73
C SER A 100 34.96 -15.75 9.35
N CYS A 101 35.88 -15.56 8.40
CA CYS A 101 36.88 -16.57 8.05
C CYS A 101 37.86 -16.91 9.19
N GLN A 102 37.97 -16.07 10.22
CA GLN A 102 38.86 -16.31 11.37
C GLN A 102 38.29 -17.34 12.35
N TYR A 103 36.98 -17.62 12.28
CA TYR A 103 36.35 -18.63 13.12
C TYR A 103 36.51 -20.06 12.57
N LEU A 104 37.16 -20.24 11.41
CA LEU A 104 37.40 -21.56 10.84
C LEU A 104 38.53 -22.30 11.59
N PRO A 105 38.35 -23.60 11.91
CA PRO A 105 39.25 -24.34 12.79
C PRO A 105 40.62 -24.67 12.16
N PHE A 106 40.76 -24.57 10.83
CA PHE A 106 41.99 -24.88 10.12
C PHE A 106 42.51 -23.66 9.36
N GLN A 107 43.83 -23.43 9.45
CA GLN A 107 44.47 -22.28 8.82
C GLN A 107 44.30 -22.27 7.29
N ASP A 108 44.43 -23.43 6.65
CA ASP A 108 44.23 -23.55 5.20
C ASP A 108 42.80 -23.20 4.77
N TRP A 109 41.80 -23.52 5.60
CA TRP A 109 40.41 -23.18 5.33
C TRP A 109 40.17 -21.70 5.52
N SER A 110 40.79 -21.10 6.55
CA SER A 110 40.76 -19.66 6.74
C SER A 110 41.33 -18.93 5.51
N ILE A 111 42.51 -19.34 5.03
CA ILE A 111 43.15 -18.76 3.84
C ILE A 111 42.25 -18.92 2.60
N LYS A 112 41.66 -20.10 2.40
CA LYS A 112 40.75 -20.36 1.26
C LYS A 112 39.47 -19.53 1.34
N CYS A 113 38.90 -19.37 2.54
CA CYS A 113 37.75 -18.52 2.81
C CYS A 113 38.06 -17.07 2.46
N LYS A 114 39.17 -16.52 2.95
CA LYS A 114 39.59 -15.14 2.64
C LYS A 114 39.73 -14.91 1.15
N LYS A 115 40.36 -15.85 0.43
CA LYS A 115 40.47 -15.80 -1.03
C LYS A 115 39.11 -15.83 -1.73
N MET A 116 38.16 -16.61 -1.21
CA MET A 116 36.79 -16.66 -1.72
C MET A 116 36.06 -15.34 -1.46
N VAL A 117 36.21 -14.72 -0.27
CA VAL A 117 35.65 -13.41 0.05
C VAL A 117 36.19 -12.35 -0.90
N ASP A 118 37.51 -12.28 -1.08
CA ASP A 118 38.15 -11.31 -1.97
C ASP A 118 37.67 -11.46 -3.41
N THR A 119 37.64 -12.69 -3.92
CA THR A 119 37.18 -12.96 -5.29
C THR A 119 35.68 -12.71 -5.44
N GLY A 120 34.88 -13.13 -4.47
CA GLY A 120 33.43 -12.99 -4.47
C GLY A 120 33.00 -11.52 -4.42
N MET A 121 33.65 -10.70 -3.59
CA MET A 121 33.37 -9.26 -3.52
C MET A 121 33.64 -8.57 -4.86
N ILE A 122 34.76 -8.89 -5.53
CA ILE A 122 35.07 -8.34 -6.87
C ILE A 122 33.98 -8.70 -7.88
N ILE A 123 33.54 -9.96 -7.89
CA ILE A 123 32.47 -10.43 -8.79
C ILE A 123 31.15 -9.72 -8.47
N ILE A 124 30.77 -9.60 -7.19
CA ILE A 124 29.52 -8.95 -6.76
C ILE A 124 29.52 -7.47 -7.16
N VAL A 125 30.61 -6.74 -6.93
CA VAL A 125 30.72 -5.32 -7.32
C VAL A 125 30.63 -5.16 -8.84
N GLU A 126 31.29 -6.04 -9.60
CA GLU A 126 31.24 -5.99 -11.06
C GLU A 126 29.85 -6.33 -11.62
N LEU A 127 29.20 -7.35 -11.06
CA LEU A 127 27.81 -7.68 -11.37
C LEU A 127 26.86 -6.54 -10.99
N SER A 128 27.10 -5.88 -9.86
CA SER A 128 26.27 -4.76 -9.39
C SER A 128 26.25 -3.62 -10.40
N LYS A 129 27.37 -3.31 -11.06
CA LYS A 129 27.41 -2.31 -12.15
C LYS A 129 26.51 -2.68 -13.33
N GLN A 130 26.48 -3.96 -13.70
CA GLN A 130 25.62 -4.44 -14.78
C GLN A 130 24.14 -4.41 -14.38
N VAL A 131 23.85 -4.76 -13.12
CA VAL A 131 22.51 -4.78 -12.54
C VAL A 131 21.92 -3.37 -12.39
N LEU A 132 22.71 -2.36 -11.98
CA LEU A 132 22.29 -0.95 -12.01
C LEU A 132 21.90 -0.49 -13.41
N SER A 133 22.69 -0.90 -14.39
CA SER A 133 22.52 -0.45 -15.77
C SER A 133 21.28 -1.05 -16.41
N ASN A 134 20.82 -2.21 -15.93
CA ASN A 134 19.67 -2.91 -16.49
C ASN A 134 18.92 -3.76 -15.44
N PRO A 135 18.18 -3.13 -14.51
CA PRO A 135 17.41 -3.83 -13.47
C PRO A 135 16.34 -4.76 -14.06
N ASP A 136 15.91 -4.50 -15.30
CA ASP A 136 15.01 -5.37 -16.07
C ASP A 136 15.55 -6.77 -16.29
N VAL A 137 16.87 -6.96 -16.40
CA VAL A 137 17.47 -8.30 -16.58
C VAL A 137 17.28 -9.13 -15.32
N VAL A 138 17.59 -8.57 -14.15
CA VAL A 138 17.41 -9.26 -12.86
C VAL A 138 15.94 -9.54 -12.61
N CYS A 139 15.09 -8.53 -12.77
CA CYS A 139 13.66 -8.66 -12.49
C CYS A 139 12.94 -9.62 -13.44
N ARG A 140 13.42 -9.77 -14.68
CA ARG A 140 12.95 -10.83 -15.58
C ARG A 140 13.49 -12.20 -15.19
N ALA A 141 14.76 -12.30 -14.79
CA ALA A 141 15.36 -13.56 -14.35
C ALA A 141 14.65 -14.16 -13.14
N ILE A 142 14.19 -13.33 -12.20
CA ILE A 142 13.40 -13.76 -11.03
C ILE A 142 11.88 -13.75 -11.29
N THR A 143 11.47 -13.60 -12.54
CA THR A 143 10.07 -13.67 -13.03
C THR A 143 9.11 -12.57 -12.51
N LEU A 144 9.62 -11.54 -11.85
CA LEU A 144 8.83 -10.39 -11.39
C LEU A 144 8.47 -9.41 -12.52
N CYS A 145 9.24 -9.42 -13.61
CA CYS A 145 8.91 -8.73 -14.87
C CYS A 145 8.70 -9.73 -15.99
N LYS A 146 7.70 -9.50 -16.85
CA LYS A 146 7.56 -10.25 -18.11
C LYS A 146 8.45 -9.64 -19.20
N SER A 147 9.02 -10.46 -20.07
CA SER A 147 9.57 -9.95 -21.33
C SER A 147 8.41 -9.35 -22.13
N MET A 148 8.55 -8.09 -22.53
CA MET A 148 7.65 -7.53 -23.54
C MET A 148 7.94 -8.26 -24.85
N GLU A 149 7.15 -9.28 -25.16
CA GLU A 149 6.73 -9.41 -26.55
C GLU A 149 5.74 -8.27 -26.79
N THR A 150 6.00 -7.53 -27.86
CA THR A 150 5.31 -6.35 -28.33
C THR A 150 3.79 -6.56 -28.28
N HIS A 151 3.10 -6.00 -27.29
CA HIS A 151 1.66 -5.76 -27.41
C HIS A 151 1.49 -4.37 -28.04
N GLU A 152 1.61 -4.33 -29.37
CA GLU A 152 0.65 -3.55 -30.14
C GLU A 152 -0.73 -4.20 -29.93
N ASP A 153 -1.36 -3.91 -28.79
CA ASP A 153 -2.79 -4.15 -28.58
C ASP A 153 -3.30 -3.06 -27.63
N ALA A 154 -3.19 -1.82 -28.08
CA ALA A 154 -4.19 -0.83 -27.70
C ALA A 154 -5.54 -1.29 -28.30
N LEU A 155 -6.56 -1.37 -27.45
CA LEU A 155 -7.98 -1.52 -27.78
C LEU A 155 -8.44 -2.87 -28.37
N LYS A 156 -8.64 -3.89 -27.53
CA LYS A 156 -9.83 -4.77 -27.64
C LYS A 156 -10.39 -5.13 -26.26
N ILE A 157 -11.48 -4.45 -25.90
CA ILE A 157 -12.42 -4.88 -24.86
C ILE A 157 -13.30 -5.98 -25.44
N GLN A 158 -13.32 -7.16 -24.79
CA GLN A 158 -14.32 -8.27 -24.78
C GLN A 158 -13.58 -9.62 -24.66
N LYS A 159 -13.91 -10.63 -23.83
CA LYS A 159 -14.92 -10.92 -22.78
C LYS A 159 -14.36 -12.16 -21.97
N PRO A 160 -15.03 -12.72 -20.95
CA PRO A 160 -14.40 -13.24 -19.74
C PRO A 160 -13.78 -14.64 -19.89
N GLN A 161 -12.56 -14.84 -19.39
CA GLN A 161 -12.06 -16.20 -19.17
C GLN A 161 -11.72 -16.42 -17.69
N GLN A 162 -12.62 -17.19 -17.10
CA GLN A 162 -12.48 -17.94 -15.87
C GLN A 162 -11.28 -18.88 -15.97
N SER A 163 -10.25 -18.63 -15.16
CA SER A 163 -9.37 -19.67 -14.63
C SER A 163 -8.85 -19.17 -13.29
N THR A 164 -9.58 -19.57 -12.26
CA THR A 164 -9.15 -19.51 -10.87
C THR A 164 -7.91 -20.39 -10.74
N GLU A 165 -6.73 -19.79 -10.68
CA GLU A 165 -5.62 -20.37 -9.92
C GLU A 165 -4.91 -19.25 -9.18
N LYS A 166 -5.20 -19.20 -7.88
CA LYS A 166 -4.69 -18.22 -6.94
C LYS A 166 -3.25 -18.63 -6.61
N LEU A 167 -2.26 -18.15 -7.36
CA LEU A 167 -0.88 -18.19 -6.89
C LEU A 167 -0.72 -17.09 -5.83
N VAL A 168 -1.19 -17.38 -4.61
CA VAL A 168 -0.74 -16.66 -3.43
C VAL A 168 0.66 -17.15 -3.16
N ILE A 169 1.66 -16.28 -3.30
CA ILE A 169 2.93 -16.53 -2.63
C ILE A 169 2.68 -16.19 -1.16
N ASP A 170 2.52 -17.23 -0.34
CA ASP A 170 2.24 -17.11 1.09
C ASP A 170 3.53 -16.70 1.82
N PHE A 171 3.77 -15.38 1.86
CA PHE A 171 4.91 -14.77 2.57
C PHE A 171 5.04 -15.19 4.06
N PRO A 172 3.94 -15.39 4.82
CA PRO A 172 3.98 -15.91 6.20
C PRO A 172 4.68 -17.27 6.32
N GLU A 173 4.52 -18.15 5.32
CA GLU A 173 5.06 -19.51 5.36
C GLU A 173 6.58 -19.53 5.13
N MET A 174 7.08 -18.58 4.34
CA MET A 174 8.51 -18.39 4.07
C MET A 174 9.28 -17.79 5.25
N VAL A 175 8.64 -16.92 6.04
CA VAL A 175 9.29 -16.19 7.15
C VAL A 175 9.05 -16.81 8.52
N SER A 176 8.06 -17.70 8.66
CA SER A 176 7.75 -18.46 9.88
C SER A 176 8.97 -19.11 10.56
N PRO A 177 9.87 -19.83 9.84
CA PRO A 177 11.02 -20.45 10.50
C PRO A 177 12.11 -19.47 10.98
N PHE A 178 12.08 -18.20 10.53
CA PHE A 178 13.08 -17.19 10.88
C PHE A 178 12.65 -16.27 12.02
N LEU A 179 11.33 -16.13 12.26
CA LEU A 179 10.79 -15.31 13.34
C LEU A 179 10.83 -16.02 14.70
N ALA A 180 10.81 -17.35 14.72
CA ALA A 180 10.78 -18.14 15.95
C ALA A 180 12.05 -18.01 16.83
N ASN A 181 13.19 -17.59 16.26
CA ASN A 181 14.49 -17.58 16.94
C ASN A 181 15.12 -16.19 17.14
N VAL A 182 14.37 -15.10 16.90
CA VAL A 182 14.89 -13.73 17.09
C VAL A 182 14.02 -12.99 18.12
N PRO A 183 14.33 -13.10 19.43
CA PRO A 183 13.53 -12.50 20.50
C PRO A 183 13.39 -10.96 20.44
N LEU A 184 14.18 -10.28 19.61
CA LEU A 184 14.22 -8.81 19.53
C LEU A 184 13.29 -8.19 18.48
N LEU A 185 12.55 -8.96 17.68
CA LEU A 185 11.55 -8.40 16.76
C LEU A 185 10.17 -8.18 17.40
N LEU A 186 9.95 -8.73 18.59
CA LEU A 186 8.67 -8.65 19.31
C LEU A 186 8.63 -7.59 20.42
N TYR A 187 9.76 -6.92 20.70
CA TYR A 187 9.79 -5.83 21.67
C TYR A 187 10.92 -4.82 21.36
N PRO A 188 10.59 -3.57 20.98
CA PRO A 188 11.59 -2.51 20.91
C PRO A 188 12.06 -2.14 22.32
N GLN A 189 13.37 -2.28 22.59
CA GLN A 189 14.01 -1.70 23.76
C GLN A 189 14.80 -0.44 23.34
N ASP A 190 14.44 0.64 24.02
CA ASP A 190 15.15 1.90 24.25
C ASP A 190 15.37 2.95 23.13
N LYS A 191 14.76 4.12 23.39
CA LYS A 191 15.35 5.47 23.36
C LYS A 191 16.27 5.79 22.19
N ILE A 192 15.68 6.20 21.06
CA ILE A 192 16.43 6.84 19.97
C ILE A 192 16.46 8.35 20.23
N GLN A 193 17.68 8.85 20.45
CA GLN A 193 18.01 10.25 20.49
C GLN A 193 17.61 10.91 19.16
N GLN A 194 16.74 11.91 19.22
CA GLN A 194 16.31 12.69 18.06
C GLN A 194 17.52 13.39 17.44
N GLU A 195 17.95 12.93 16.26
CA GLU A 195 18.57 13.79 15.27
C GLU A 195 17.59 13.92 14.11
N ALA A 196 17.17 15.16 13.88
CA ALA A 196 16.12 15.53 12.94
C ALA A 196 16.53 15.16 11.50
N LEU A 197 15.72 14.29 10.89
CA LEU A 197 15.64 14.15 9.44
C LEU A 197 14.21 14.53 9.04
N GLU A 198 14.08 15.62 8.30
CA GLU A 198 12.81 16.24 7.92
C GLU A 198 11.78 15.21 7.42
N GLU A 199 10.68 15.09 8.16
CA GLU A 199 9.59 14.16 7.86
C GLU A 199 8.66 14.71 6.79
N GLY A 200 8.33 13.85 5.82
CA GLY A 200 7.16 14.03 4.98
C GLY A 200 5.88 14.00 5.81
N HIS A 201 4.94 14.88 5.46
CA HIS A 201 3.64 15.10 6.12
C HIS A 201 2.82 13.83 6.44
N LEU A 202 3.03 12.73 5.71
CA LEU A 202 2.28 11.48 5.87
C LEU A 202 2.49 10.79 7.24
N CYS A 203 3.67 10.92 7.84
CA CYS A 203 3.95 10.31 9.15
C CYS A 203 3.19 11.03 10.26
N GLY A 204 3.21 12.37 10.24
CA GLY A 204 2.47 13.21 11.18
C GLY A 204 0.95 13.00 11.11
N ASP A 205 0.39 12.92 9.90
CA ASP A 205 -1.04 12.68 9.70
C ASP A 205 -1.49 11.31 10.25
N CYS A 206 -0.64 10.28 10.12
CA CYS A 206 -0.90 8.96 10.66
C CYS A 206 -0.85 8.95 12.19
N VAL A 207 0.14 9.63 12.78
CA VAL A 207 0.26 9.79 14.25
C VAL A 207 -0.96 10.53 14.81
N GLN A 208 -1.41 11.58 14.14
CA GLN A 208 -2.60 12.35 14.52
C GLN A 208 -3.87 11.48 14.44
N LEU A 209 -4.05 10.73 13.36
CA LEU A 209 -5.20 9.85 13.17
C LEU A 209 -5.26 8.75 14.24
N VAL A 210 -4.12 8.14 14.58
CA VAL A 210 -4.05 7.11 15.63
C VAL A 210 -4.38 7.69 17.00
N ALA A 211 -3.89 8.90 17.31
CA ALA A 211 -4.21 9.59 18.56
C ALA A 211 -5.72 9.90 18.66
N ASP A 212 -6.34 10.36 17.58
CA ASP A 212 -7.78 10.66 17.52
C ASP A 212 -8.65 9.40 17.68
N ILE A 213 -8.23 8.28 17.08
CA ILE A 213 -8.90 6.99 17.25
C ILE A 213 -8.78 6.49 18.69
N GLN A 214 -7.58 6.61 19.29
CA GLN A 214 -7.37 6.21 20.69
C GLN A 214 -8.20 7.05 21.66
N GLU A 215 -8.30 8.36 21.44
CA GLU A 215 -9.11 9.24 22.31
C GLU A 215 -10.61 8.97 22.17
N LYS A 216 -11.10 8.76 20.94
CA LYS A 216 -12.51 8.40 20.70
C LYS A 216 -12.85 7.01 21.24
N ALA A 217 -11.91 6.06 21.19
CA ALA A 217 -12.06 4.77 21.87
C ALA A 217 -12.05 4.90 23.39
N ARG A 218 -11.35 5.89 23.96
CA ARG A 218 -11.30 6.07 25.41
C ARG A 218 -12.54 6.74 25.98
N THR A 219 -13.16 7.63 25.20
CA THR A 219 -14.23 8.52 25.67
C THR A 219 -15.61 8.18 25.09
N GLY A 220 -15.67 7.45 23.97
CA GLY A 220 -16.90 7.13 23.26
C GLY A 220 -17.35 5.68 23.46
N PRO A 221 -18.27 5.39 24.40
CA PRO A 221 -18.79 4.04 24.61
C PRO A 221 -19.42 3.45 23.34
N PHE A 222 -20.07 4.30 22.53
CA PHE A 222 -20.63 3.91 21.23
C PHE A 222 -19.55 3.53 20.20
N PHE A 223 -18.41 4.23 20.19
CA PHE A 223 -17.31 3.92 19.27
C PHE A 223 -16.64 2.59 19.66
N THR A 224 -16.44 2.36 20.96
CA THR A 224 -15.94 1.06 21.45
C THR A 224 -16.91 -0.08 21.19
N GLU A 225 -18.22 0.13 21.41
CA GLU A 225 -19.24 -0.88 21.13
C GLU A 225 -19.30 -1.24 19.65
N SER A 226 -19.22 -0.25 18.76
CA SER A 226 -19.15 -0.49 17.32
C SER A 226 -17.88 -1.25 16.93
N LEU A 227 -16.72 -0.90 17.51
CA LEU A 227 -15.45 -1.57 17.23
C LEU A 227 -15.48 -3.03 17.70
N VAL A 228 -16.02 -3.28 18.89
CA VAL A 228 -16.20 -4.61 19.48
C VAL A 228 -17.19 -5.44 18.66
N ALA A 229 -18.29 -4.85 18.19
CA ALA A 229 -19.25 -5.53 17.33
C ALA A 229 -18.62 -5.94 15.98
N THR A 230 -17.84 -5.06 15.35
CA THR A 230 -17.11 -5.38 14.12
C THR A 230 -16.05 -6.46 14.36
N ALA A 231 -15.29 -6.36 15.45
CA ALA A 231 -14.30 -7.37 15.84
C ALA A 231 -14.94 -8.74 16.08
N LYS A 232 -16.12 -8.77 16.73
CA LYS A 232 -16.90 -9.99 16.96
C LYS A 232 -17.38 -10.62 15.65
N GLN A 233 -17.90 -9.81 14.73
CA GLN A 233 -18.32 -10.29 13.41
C GLN A 233 -17.14 -10.88 12.59
N LEU A 234 -15.95 -10.29 12.71
CA LEU A 234 -14.73 -10.82 12.11
C LEU A 234 -14.30 -12.15 12.75
N CYS A 235 -14.41 -12.26 14.09
CA CYS A 235 -14.13 -13.50 14.82
C CYS A 235 -15.08 -14.64 14.45
N GLU A 236 -16.36 -14.35 14.22
CA GLU A 236 -17.36 -15.34 13.80
C GLU A 236 -17.12 -15.88 12.37
N HIS A 237 -16.29 -15.20 11.56
CA HIS A 237 -15.91 -15.64 10.21
C HIS A 237 -14.56 -16.37 10.14
N LEU A 238 -13.86 -16.51 11.27
CA LEU A 238 -12.58 -17.22 11.37
C LEU A 238 -12.85 -18.70 11.70
N GLU A 239 -12.10 -19.62 11.06
CA GLU A 239 -12.19 -21.07 11.32
C GLU A 239 -12.02 -21.39 12.82
N PRO A 240 -12.63 -22.48 13.32
CA PRO A 240 -12.80 -22.75 14.75
C PRO A 240 -11.49 -22.76 15.56
N ASN A 241 -10.34 -22.99 14.93
CA ASN A 241 -9.03 -23.00 15.59
C ASN A 241 -8.51 -21.62 16.04
N MET A 242 -9.14 -20.50 15.63
CA MET A 242 -8.78 -19.15 16.09
C MET A 242 -9.82 -18.51 17.02
N ALA A 243 -10.99 -19.13 17.21
CA ALA A 243 -12.07 -18.59 18.04
C ALA A 243 -11.83 -18.83 19.55
N ASP A 244 -11.14 -19.90 19.92
CA ASP A 244 -10.92 -20.30 21.32
C ASP A 244 -9.98 -19.37 22.11
N GLY A 245 -9.24 -18.48 21.44
CA GLY A 245 -8.34 -17.51 22.09
C GLY A 245 -8.98 -16.17 22.47
N VAL A 246 -10.23 -15.92 22.08
CA VAL A 246 -10.90 -14.62 22.25
C VAL A 246 -11.88 -14.61 23.42
N THR A 247 -12.24 -15.77 23.96
CA THR A 247 -13.21 -15.89 25.07
C THR A 247 -12.58 -15.76 26.47
N GLU A 248 -11.27 -15.53 26.57
CA GLU A 248 -10.54 -15.51 27.86
C GLU A 248 -9.93 -14.13 28.25
N PHE A 249 -10.42 -13.03 27.68
CA PHE A 249 -10.08 -11.65 28.10
C PHE A 249 -11.32 -10.81 28.43
#